data_AF-A0A3D1ZDV7-F1
#
_entry.id   AF-A0A3D1ZDV7-F1
#
_cell.length_a   1.000
_cell.length_b   1.000
_cell.length_c   1.000
_cell.angle_alpha   90.00
_cell.angle_beta   90.00
_cell.angle_gamma   90.00
#
_symmetry.space_group_name_H-M   'P 1'
#
loop_
_entity.id
_entity.type
_entity.pdbx_description
1 polymer ?
#
loop_
_entity_poly.entity_id
_entity_poly.type
_entity_poly.pdbx_seq_one_letter_code
_entity_poly.pdbx_strand_id
1 'polypeptide(L)'
;MTSSARWTFITNHGLVLSYISHNSTSTAREIAQSIGVTERTTHKIISDLELAGYITRRKTGRRNAYSVDPTLSLRHHTKQDILVSELLEALTNESLRKLMESEADSSKVS
;
A
#
# COMPACT_ATOMS: atom_id res chain seq x y z
N MET A 1 -5.81 26.98 -2.62
CA MET A 1 -4.78 26.59 -3.60
C MET A 1 -5.21 25.28 -4.23
N THR A 2 -5.75 25.32 -5.46
CA THR A 2 -6.12 24.12 -6.20
C THR A 2 -4.84 23.42 -6.64
N SER A 3 -4.41 22.41 -5.88
CA SER A 3 -3.31 21.54 -6.27
C SER A 3 -3.70 20.86 -7.58
N SER A 4 -3.05 21.22 -8.68
CA SER A 4 -3.06 20.38 -9.89
C SER A 4 -2.72 18.97 -9.46
N ALA A 5 -3.51 17.97 -9.84
CA ALA A 5 -3.21 16.57 -9.52
C ALA A 5 -1.84 16.24 -10.14
N ARG A 6 -0.79 16.21 -9.31
CA ARG A 6 0.54 15.80 -9.72
C ARG A 6 0.43 14.32 -10.07
N TRP A 7 0.87 13.95 -11.27
CA TRP A 7 0.87 12.56 -11.69
C TRP A 7 1.68 11.70 -10.71
N THR A 8 1.10 10.60 -10.24
CA THR A 8 1.77 9.62 -9.39
C THR A 8 1.85 8.28 -10.13
N PHE A 9 2.93 7.53 -9.89
CA PHE A 9 3.06 6.17 -10.45
C PHE A 9 2.11 5.17 -9.79
N ILE A 10 1.87 5.34 -8.49
CA ILE A 10 1.01 4.47 -7.69
C ILE A 10 -0.34 5.15 -7.48
N THR A 11 -1.42 4.39 -7.67
CA THR A 11 -2.78 4.86 -7.41
C THR A 11 -3.00 5.03 -5.90
N ASN A 12 -3.97 5.85 -5.51
CA ASN A 12 -4.33 5.99 -4.09
C ASN A 12 -4.74 4.65 -3.47
N HIS A 13 -5.34 3.72 -4.21
CA HIS A 13 -5.64 2.36 -3.72
C HIS A 13 -4.36 1.59 -3.38
N GLY A 14 -3.34 1.64 -4.24
CA GLY A 14 -2.05 0.99 -3.97
C GLY A 14 -1.35 1.61 -2.76
N LEU A 15 -1.36 2.94 -2.65
CA LEU A 15 -0.78 3.65 -1.51
C LEU A 15 -1.49 3.33 -0.19
N VAL A 16 -2.83 3.30 -0.18
CA VAL A 16 -3.61 2.93 1.02
C VAL A 16 -3.38 1.48 1.40
N LEU A 17 -3.37 0.55 0.44
CA LEU A 17 -3.10 -0.86 0.70
C LEU A 17 -1.71 -1.05 1.32
N SER A 18 -0.69 -0.38 0.77
CA SER A 18 0.68 -0.39 1.30
C SER A 18 0.79 0.26 2.67
N TYR A 19 0.02 1.30 2.95
CA TYR A 19 0.01 1.90 4.27
C TYR A 19 -0.61 0.95 5.32
N ILE A 20 -1.76 0.33 4.98
CA ILE A 20 -2.48 -0.59 5.86
C ILE A 20 -1.65 -1.84 6.18
N SER A 21 -0.87 -2.36 5.23
CA SER A 21 -0.02 -3.53 5.47
C SER A 21 1.01 -3.31 6.58
N HIS A 22 1.43 -2.06 6.81
CA HIS A 22 2.37 -1.68 7.87
C HIS A 22 1.68 -1.09 9.11
N ASN A 23 0.46 -0.56 8.97
CA ASN A 23 -0.26 0.19 10.01
C ASN A 23 -1.70 -0.31 10.16
N SER A 24 -1.85 -1.60 10.51
CA SER A 24 -3.13 -2.32 10.51
C SER A 24 -4.22 -1.75 11.43
N THR A 25 -3.87 -0.90 12.40
CA THR A 25 -4.84 -0.32 13.37
C THR A 25 -5.08 1.18 13.19
N SER A 26 -4.56 1.76 12.10
CA SER A 26 -4.77 3.18 11.81
C SER A 26 -6.22 3.49 11.46
N THR A 27 -6.65 4.68 11.87
CA THR A 27 -7.95 5.25 11.51
C THR A 27 -7.94 5.78 10.07
N ALA A 28 -9.12 5.92 9.46
CA ALA A 28 -9.25 6.50 8.12
C ALA A 28 -8.65 7.92 8.04
N ARG A 29 -8.75 8.69 9.14
CA ARG A 29 -8.12 10.01 9.27
C ARG A 29 -6.59 9.95 9.21
N GLU A 30 -5.96 9.06 9.98
CA GLU A 30 -4.50 8.88 9.98
C GLU A 30 -4.00 8.45 8.58
N ILE A 31 -4.70 7.51 7.94
CA ILE A 31 -4.40 7.06 6.57
C ILE A 31 -4.52 8.23 5.58
N ALA A 32 -5.61 9.00 5.65
CA ALA A 32 -5.85 10.14 4.77
C ALA A 32 -4.74 11.20 4.87
N GLN A 33 -4.31 11.51 6.10
CA GLN A 33 -3.21 12.44 6.35
C GLN A 33 -1.88 11.93 5.80
N SER A 34 -1.58 10.64 5.98
CA SER A 34 -0.34 10.05 5.45
C SER A 34 -0.29 10.00 3.93
N ILE A 35 -1.41 9.72 3.27
CA ILE A 35 -1.48 9.58 1.79
C ILE A 35 -1.69 10.94 1.10
N GLY A 36 -2.21 11.95 1.80
CA GLY A 36 -2.51 13.26 1.23
C GLY A 36 -3.85 13.30 0.47
N VAL A 37 -4.83 12.52 0.91
CA VAL A 37 -6.20 12.50 0.35
C VAL A 37 -7.22 12.89 1.42
N THR A 38 -8.47 13.06 1.02
CA THR A 38 -9.55 13.34 1.99
C THR A 38 -9.94 12.09 2.76
N GLU A 39 -10.43 12.24 3.99
CA GLU A 39 -10.93 11.12 4.80
C GLU A 39 -12.09 10.38 4.11
N ARG A 40 -12.95 11.11 3.38
CA ARG A 40 -14.01 10.52 2.54
C ARG A 40 -13.44 9.64 1.43
N THR A 41 -12.38 10.11 0.76
CA THR A 41 -11.67 9.33 -0.27
C THR A 41 -11.08 8.06 0.33
N THR A 42 -10.43 8.16 1.49
CA THR A 42 -9.90 7.02 2.21
C THR A 42 -10.98 6.01 2.56
N HIS A 43 -12.12 6.44 3.11
CA HIS A 43 -13.22 5.53 3.40
C HIS A 43 -13.71 4.78 2.16
N LYS A 44 -13.85 5.48 1.03
CA LYS A 44 -14.23 4.85 -0.24
C LYS A 44 -13.20 3.79 -0.66
N ILE A 45 -11.92 4.13 -0.62
CA ILE A 45 -10.83 3.21 -0.98
C ILE A 45 -10.81 1.97 -0.08
N ILE A 46 -10.95 2.14 1.23
CA ILE A 46 -10.99 1.01 2.18
C ILE A 46 -12.18 0.10 1.84
N SER A 47 -13.36 0.66 1.57
CA SER A 47 -14.52 -0.12 1.16
C SER A 47 -14.30 -0.84 -0.17
N ASP A 48 -13.68 -0.19 -1.16
CA ASP A 48 -13.34 -0.82 -2.44
C ASP A 48 -12.38 -2.00 -2.25
N LEU A 49 -11.34 -1.83 -1.42
CA LEU A 49 -10.36 -2.88 -1.10
C LEU A 49 -11.00 -4.04 -0.33
N GLU A 50 -11.93 -3.75 0.57
CA GLU A 50 -12.65 -4.75 1.35
C GLU A 50 -13.63 -5.56 0.49
N LEU A 51 -14.43 -4.89 -0.33
CA LEU A 51 -15.29 -5.53 -1.34
C LEU A 51 -14.49 -6.37 -2.33
N ALA A 52 -13.27 -5.94 -2.61
CA ALA A 52 -12.34 -6.62 -3.49
C ALA A 52 -11.66 -7.85 -2.89
N GLY A 53 -11.78 -8.06 -1.57
CA GLY A 53 -11.10 -9.14 -0.83
C GLY A 53 -9.66 -8.84 -0.43
N TYR A 54 -9.08 -7.70 -0.85
CA TYR A 54 -7.69 -7.36 -0.53
C TYR A 54 -7.46 -7.06 0.94
N ILE A 55 -8.49 -6.58 1.63
CA ILE A 55 -8.44 -6.39 3.07
C ILE A 55 -9.67 -6.99 3.73
N THR A 56 -9.51 -7.40 4.98
CA THR A 56 -10.61 -7.65 5.89
C THR A 56 -10.58 -6.63 7.03
N ARG A 57 -11.74 -6.24 7.53
CA ARG A 57 -11.88 -5.31 8.65
C ARG A 57 -12.49 -6.01 9.86
N ARG A 58 -11.84 -5.90 11.00
CA ARG A 58 -12.39 -6.32 12.30
C ARG A 58 -12.47 -5.12 13.23
N LYS A 59 -13.58 -4.99 13.96
CA LYS A 59 -13.70 -3.97 15.01
C LYS A 59 -13.01 -4.45 16.28
N THR A 60 -12.04 -3.67 16.77
CA THR A 60 -11.32 -3.92 18.03
C THR A 60 -11.57 -2.74 18.96
N GLY A 61 -12.63 -2.86 19.78
CA GLY A 61 -13.09 -1.77 20.65
C GLY A 61 -13.58 -0.56 19.86
N ARG A 62 -12.90 0.59 20.02
CA ARG A 62 -13.21 1.84 19.30
C ARG A 62 -12.49 1.98 17.96
N ARG A 63 -11.53 1.10 17.65
CA ARG A 63 -10.73 1.15 16.42
C ARG A 63 -11.08 0.00 15.48
N ASN A 64 -10.73 0.17 14.20
CA ASN A 64 -10.69 -0.92 13.25
C ASN A 64 -9.29 -1.53 13.24
N ALA A 65 -9.22 -2.84 13.05
CA ALA A 65 -8.02 -3.57 12.71
C ALA A 65 -8.21 -4.17 11.32
N TYR A 66 -7.28 -3.92 10.42
CA TYR A 66 -7.28 -4.38 9.05
C TYR A 66 -6.28 -5.53 8.89
N SER A 67 -6.63 -6.52 8.08
CA SER A 67 -5.68 -7.55 7.62
C SER A 67 -5.65 -7.54 6.10
N VAL A 68 -4.47 -7.48 5.52
CA VAL A 68 -4.27 -7.58 4.07
C VAL A 68 -4.20 -9.05 3.67
N ASP A 69 -4.78 -9.41 2.52
CA ASP A 69 -4.53 -10.70 1.88
C ASP A 69 -3.42 -10.55 0.83
N PRO A 70 -2.18 -11.00 1.13
CA PRO A 70 -1.06 -10.88 0.21
C PRO A 70 -1.13 -11.85 -0.97
N THR A 71 -2.00 -12.87 -0.92
CA THR A 71 -2.06 -13.96 -1.90
C THR A 71 -2.92 -13.64 -3.12
N LEU A 72 -3.65 -12.53 -3.08
CA LEU A 72 -4.45 -12.07 -4.21
C LEU A 72 -3.56 -11.43 -5.27
N SER A 73 -3.92 -11.64 -6.54
CA SER A 73 -3.24 -11.02 -7.68
C SER A 73 -3.69 -9.59 -7.93
N LEU A 74 -2.90 -8.83 -8.68
CA LEU A 74 -3.28 -7.49 -9.14
C LEU A 74 -4.45 -7.55 -10.14
N ARG A 75 -5.44 -6.66 -10.00
CA ARG A 75 -6.69 -6.67 -10.82
C ARG A 75 -6.50 -6.48 -12.32
N HIS A 76 -5.35 -5.95 -12.76
CA HIS A 76 -5.14 -5.68 -14.19
C HIS A 76 -4.91 -7.01 -14.93
N HIS A 77 -5.65 -7.25 -16.02
CA HIS A 77 -5.61 -8.52 -16.75
C HIS A 77 -4.20 -8.92 -17.21
N THR A 78 -3.32 -7.96 -17.48
CA THR A 78 -1.91 -8.23 -17.86
C THR A 78 -0.97 -8.46 -16.68
N LYS A 79 -1.48 -8.44 -15.44
CA LYS A 79 -0.71 -8.49 -14.18
C LYS A 79 -1.30 -9.50 -13.20
N GLN A 80 -2.12 -10.43 -13.69
CA GLN A 80 -2.74 -11.47 -12.85
C GLN A 80 -1.72 -12.44 -12.25
N ASP A 81 -0.52 -12.52 -12.82
CA ASP A 81 0.57 -13.34 -12.30
C ASP A 81 1.37 -12.65 -11.19
N ILE A 82 1.09 -11.36 -10.91
CA ILE A 82 1.77 -10.60 -9.86
C ILE A 82 0.89 -10.58 -8.62
N LEU A 83 1.44 -11.06 -7.51
CA LEU A 83 0.77 -11.04 -6.21
C LEU A 83 0.83 -9.66 -5.56
N VAL A 84 -0.15 -9.38 -4.71
CA VAL A 84 -0.14 -8.19 -3.85
C VAL A 84 1.10 -8.16 -2.95
N SER A 85 1.58 -9.32 -2.46
CA SER A 85 2.84 -9.40 -1.72
C SER A 85 4.03 -8.78 -2.48
N GLU A 86 4.18 -9.10 -3.76
CA GLU A 86 5.29 -8.61 -4.59
C GLU A 86 5.22 -7.08 -4.79
N LEU A 87 4.00 -6.56 -5.00
CA LEU A 87 3.79 -5.11 -5.05
C LEU A 87 4.16 -4.47 -3.71
N LEU A 88 3.69 -5.03 -2.60
CA LEU A 88 3.94 -4.49 -1.27
C LEU A 88 5.43 -4.49 -0.94
N GLU A 89 6.14 -5.58 -1.26
CA GLU A 89 7.59 -5.68 -1.10
C GLU A 89 8.32 -4.60 -1.92
N ALA A 90 7.94 -4.42 -3.18
CA ALA A 90 8.50 -3.39 -4.06
C ALA A 90 8.26 -1.95 -3.57
N LEU A 91 7.19 -1.73 -2.79
CA LEU A 91 6.85 -0.44 -2.19
C LEU A 91 7.48 -0.21 -0.81
N THR A 92 8.17 -1.21 -0.24
CA THR A 92 8.89 -1.05 1.02
C THR A 92 10.30 -0.48 0.82
N ASN A 93 10.80 0.24 1.82
CA ASN A 93 12.18 0.73 1.84
C ASN A 93 13.24 -0.39 1.85
N GLU A 94 12.85 -1.63 2.17
CA GLU A 94 13.77 -2.77 2.19
C GLU A 94 14.30 -3.10 0.78
N SER A 95 13.45 -2.95 -0.25
CA SER A 95 13.85 -3.09 -1.64
C SER A 95 14.95 -2.10 -2.05
N LEU A 96 14.84 -0.83 -1.60
CA LEU A 96 15.87 0.18 -1.83
C LEU A 96 17.16 -0.14 -1.06
N ARG A 97 17.07 -0.63 0.17
CA ARG A 97 18.24 -1.04 0.97
C ARG A 97 19.00 -2.19 0.32
N LYS A 98 18.28 -3.21 -0.16
CA LYS A 98 18.85 -4.37 -0.84
C LYS A 98 19.57 -4.01 -2.15
N LEU A 99 19.03 -3.05 -2.90
CA LEU A 99 19.69 -2.47 -4.09
C LEU A 99 21.01 -1.78 -3.70
N MET A 100 20.98 -0.92 -2.66
CA MET A 100 22.17 -0.21 -2.17
C MET A 100 23.24 -1.15 -1.60
N GLU A 101 22.84 -2.23 -0.93
CA GLU A 101 23.76 -3.25 -0.39
C GLU A 101 24.41 -4.09 -1.51
N SER A 102 23.67 -4.38 -2.59
CA SER A 102 24.19 -5.13 -3.75
C SER A 102 25.22 -4.35 -4.57
N GLU A 103 25.08 -3.02 -4.68
CA GLU A 103 26.09 -2.14 -5.30
C GLU A 103 27.35 -2.01 -4.43
N ALA A 104 27.18 -1.99 -3.11
CA ALA A 104 28.30 -1.91 -2.17
C ALA A 104 29.17 -3.18 -2.15
N ASP A 105 28.59 -4.36 -2.45
CA ASP A 105 29.32 -5.64 -2.51
C ASP A 105 30.08 -5.81 -3.84
N SER A 106 29.48 -5.37 -4.96
CA SER A 106 30.14 -5.32 -6.27
C SER A 106 31.39 -4.41 -6.28
N SER A 107 31.38 -3.36 -5.46
CA SER A 107 32.48 -2.39 -5.33
C SER A 107 33.68 -2.91 -4.54
N LYS A 108 33.57 -4.06 -3.85
CA LYS A 108 34.65 -4.66 -3.04
C LYS A 108 35.40 -5.80 -3.73
N VAL A 109 34.98 -6.18 -4.94
CA VAL A 109 35.54 -7.30 -5.71
C VAL A 109 36.34 -6.83 -6.93
N SER A 110 36.53 -5.52 -7.11
CA SER A 110 37.40 -4.93 -8.16
C SER A 110 38.67 -4.31 -7.58
#